data_AF-A0A6B1FBC6-F1
#
_entry.id   AF-A0A6B1FBC6-F1
#
_cell.length_a   1.000
_cell.length_b   1.000
_cell.length_c   1.000
_cell.angle_alpha   90.00
_cell.angle_beta   90.00
_cell.angle_gamma   90.00
#
_symmetry.space_group_name_H-M   'P 1'
#
loop_
_entity.id
_entity.type
_entity.pdbx_description
1 polymer ?
#
loop_
_entity_poly.entity_id
_entity_poly.type
_entity_poly.pdbx_seq_one_letter_code
_entity_poly.pdbx_strand_id
1 'polypeptide(L)'
;PPPPPPPPPPHPPPAPPPSNPLLDLVLNSRDRTALVFFALTACLLAPLYEELVFRATILPVMARSYGAGVGVLLSSLLFAAAHLSLVEFFPLLILGLGLGWLRLRSGRLSACVLMHAAWNGYTLANLMLLSL
;
A
#
# COMPACT_ATOMS: atom_id res chain seq x y z
N PRO A 1 -2.76 -22.05 -62.31
CA PRO A 1 -2.43 -20.95 -61.36
C PRO A 1 -1.84 -21.57 -60.08
N PRO A 2 -0.82 -20.97 -59.45
CA PRO A 2 -0.32 -21.47 -58.18
C PRO A 2 -1.41 -21.38 -57.09
N PRO A 3 -1.38 -22.29 -56.09
CA PRO A 3 -2.31 -22.22 -54.97
C PRO A 3 -2.08 -20.95 -54.14
N PRO A 4 -3.13 -20.40 -53.51
CA PRO A 4 -2.98 -19.25 -52.64
C PRO A 4 -2.09 -19.58 -51.44
N PRO A 5 -1.34 -18.59 -50.92
CA PRO A 5 -0.53 -18.78 -49.72
C PRO A 5 -1.40 -19.15 -48.52
N PRO A 6 -0.85 -19.91 -47.56
CA PRO A 6 -1.56 -20.22 -46.33
C PRO A 6 -1.87 -18.94 -45.53
N PRO A 7 -2.96 -18.94 -44.75
CA PRO A 7 -3.30 -17.81 -43.91
C PRO A 7 -2.22 -17.60 -42.83
N PRO A 8 -2.03 -16.34 -42.39
CA PRO A 8 -1.11 -16.04 -41.30
C PRO A 8 -1.55 -16.75 -40.01
N PRO A 9 -0.59 -17.07 -39.11
CA PRO A 9 -0.91 -17.64 -37.82
C PRO A 9 -1.78 -16.66 -37.00
N PRO A 10 -2.66 -17.18 -36.13
CA PRO A 10 -3.48 -16.35 -35.25
C PRO A 10 -2.58 -15.51 -34.33
N HIS A 11 -2.99 -14.27 -34.07
CA HIS A 11 -2.32 -13.42 -33.09
C HIS A 11 -2.35 -14.07 -31.70
N PRO A 12 -1.27 -13.93 -30.91
CA PRO A 12 -1.28 -14.38 -29.52
C PRO A 12 -2.37 -13.64 -28.73
N PRO A 13 -2.98 -14.29 -27.74
CA PRO A 13 -3.98 -13.65 -26.88
C PRO A 13 -3.37 -12.44 -26.16
N PRO A 14 -4.18 -11.40 -25.88
CA PRO A 14 -3.72 -10.25 -25.11
C PRO A 14 -3.25 -10.69 -23.72
N ALA A 15 -2.19 -10.03 -23.22
CA ALA A 15 -1.69 -10.29 -21.87
C ALA A 15 -2.80 -10.06 -20.83
N PRO A 16 -2.82 -10.83 -19.73
CA PRO A 16 -3.80 -10.63 -18.68
C PRO A 16 -3.67 -9.22 -18.09
N PRO A 17 -4.79 -8.57 -17.73
CA PRO A 17 -4.76 -7.26 -17.10
C PRO A 17 -3.96 -7.35 -15.80
N PRO A 18 -3.12 -6.35 -15.50
CA PRO A 18 -2.34 -6.29 -14.27
C PRO A 18 -3.21 -6.41 -13.03
N SER A 19 -2.75 -7.23 -12.09
CA SER A 19 -3.46 -7.55 -10.85
C SER A 19 -3.57 -6.37 -9.88
N ASN A 20 -2.86 -5.26 -10.14
CA ASN A 20 -2.95 -4.04 -9.35
C ASN A 20 -3.01 -2.80 -10.29
N PRO A 21 -4.15 -2.10 -10.38
CA PRO A 21 -4.30 -0.92 -11.26
C PRO A 21 -3.35 0.23 -10.88
N LEU A 22 -2.83 0.27 -9.65
CA LEU A 22 -1.78 1.22 -9.26
C LEU A 22 -0.42 0.85 -9.84
N LEU A 23 -0.10 -0.45 -9.91
CA LEU A 23 1.12 -0.92 -10.57
C LEU A 23 1.07 -0.61 -12.07
N ASP A 24 -0.09 -0.75 -12.69
CA ASP A 24 -0.30 -0.44 -14.10
C ASP A 24 -0.18 1.05 -14.39
N LEU A 25 -0.77 1.89 -13.54
CA LEU A 25 -0.58 3.34 -13.60
C LEU A 25 0.90 3.67 -13.43
N VAL A 26 1.61 3.13 -12.44
CA VAL A 26 3.03 3.41 -12.22
C VAL A 26 3.93 2.92 -13.36
N LEU A 27 3.69 1.72 -13.90
CA LEU A 27 4.55 1.11 -14.94
C LEU A 27 4.27 1.65 -16.34
N ASN A 28 3.03 2.04 -16.66
CA ASN A 28 2.65 2.52 -18.00
C ASN A 28 2.44 4.04 -18.11
N SER A 29 2.32 4.79 -17.00
CA SER A 29 2.15 6.24 -17.09
C SER A 29 3.48 6.96 -17.31
N ARG A 30 3.66 7.55 -18.51
CA ARG A 30 4.68 8.59 -18.77
C ARG A 30 4.25 9.97 -18.26
N ASP A 31 3.06 10.07 -17.65
CA ASP A 31 2.52 11.32 -17.14
C ASP A 31 3.08 11.63 -15.75
N ARG A 32 4.10 12.48 -15.72
CA ARG A 32 4.75 12.95 -14.49
C ARG A 32 3.76 13.63 -13.54
N THR A 33 2.73 14.28 -14.05
CA THR A 33 1.74 14.97 -13.20
C THR A 33 0.91 13.96 -12.42
N ALA A 34 0.44 12.90 -13.10
CA ALA A 34 -0.28 11.80 -12.44
C ALA A 34 0.57 11.12 -11.36
N LEU A 35 1.85 10.88 -11.64
CA LEU A 35 2.79 10.29 -10.68
C LEU A 35 3.02 11.18 -9.45
N VAL A 36 3.10 12.50 -9.62
CA VAL A 36 3.22 13.44 -8.50
C VAL A 36 1.98 13.43 -7.63
N PHE A 37 0.78 13.50 -8.22
CA PHE A 37 -0.46 13.41 -7.44
C PHE A 37 -0.59 12.08 -6.72
N PHE A 38 -0.25 10.97 -7.38
CA PHE A 38 -0.22 9.66 -6.76
C PHE A 38 0.74 9.62 -5.58
N ALA A 39 1.99 10.10 -5.74
CA ALA A 39 2.98 10.15 -4.69
C ALA A 39 2.53 10.99 -3.49
N LEU A 40 1.97 12.19 -3.71
CA LEU A 40 1.44 13.04 -2.66
C LEU A 40 0.32 12.35 -1.87
N THR A 41 -0.59 11.69 -2.59
CA THR A 41 -1.72 11.03 -1.97
C THR A 41 -1.26 9.79 -1.17
N ALA A 42 -0.44 8.94 -1.79
CA ALA A 42 0.03 7.68 -1.20
C ALA A 42 1.05 7.87 -0.07
N CYS A 43 1.89 8.91 -0.12
CA CYS A 43 2.94 9.13 0.87
C CYS A 43 2.56 10.12 1.98
N LEU A 44 1.55 10.98 1.78
CA LEU A 44 1.18 11.99 2.78
C LEU A 44 -0.27 11.85 3.24
N LEU A 45 -1.22 11.94 2.31
CA LEU A 45 -2.65 11.99 2.66
C LEU A 45 -3.16 10.65 3.21
N ALA A 46 -2.80 9.54 2.55
CA ALA A 46 -3.18 8.20 2.99
C ALA A 46 -2.60 7.87 4.38
N PRO A 47 -1.28 8.01 4.64
CA PRO A 47 -0.73 7.79 5.99
C PRO A 47 -1.36 8.68 7.06
N LEU A 48 -1.65 9.95 6.76
CA LEU A 48 -2.31 10.83 7.71
C LEU A 48 -3.71 10.31 8.08
N TYR A 49 -4.52 9.97 7.07
CA TYR A 49 -5.87 9.45 7.27
C TYR A 49 -5.85 8.11 8.01
N GLU A 50 -5.00 7.19 7.58
CA GLU A 50 -4.89 5.86 8.16
C GLU A 50 -4.43 5.92 9.62
N GLU A 51 -3.42 6.71 9.96
CA GLU A 51 -2.99 6.80 11.36
C GLU A 51 -4.04 7.50 12.25
N LEU A 52 -4.83 8.45 11.72
CA LEU A 52 -5.98 9.01 12.43
C LEU A 52 -7.01 7.91 12.77
N VAL A 53 -7.37 7.08 11.80
CA VAL A 53 -8.31 5.98 12.02
C VAL A 53 -7.69 4.94 12.96
N PHE A 54 -6.55 4.35 12.62
CA PHE A 54 -6.04 3.18 13.33
C PHE A 54 -5.34 3.51 14.64
N ARG A 55 -4.56 4.60 14.73
CA ARG A 55 -3.79 4.94 15.96
C ARG A 55 -4.46 5.97 16.84
N ALA A 56 -5.22 6.91 16.28
CA ALA A 56 -5.90 7.91 17.09
C ALA A 56 -7.27 7.40 17.61
N THR A 57 -7.94 6.49 16.89
CA THR A 57 -9.27 5.99 17.30
C THR A 57 -9.30 4.51 17.67
N ILE A 58 -8.95 3.60 16.76
CA ILE A 58 -9.12 2.14 16.99
C ILE A 58 -8.18 1.63 18.09
N LEU A 59 -6.89 1.95 18.02
CA LEU A 59 -5.91 1.47 19.00
C LEU A 59 -6.27 1.87 20.44
N PRO A 60 -6.60 3.13 20.78
CA PRO A 60 -7.02 3.49 22.12
C PRO A 60 -8.28 2.74 22.60
N VAL A 61 -9.25 2.51 21.71
CA VAL A 61 -10.45 1.73 22.05
C VAL A 61 -10.07 0.29 22.40
N MET A 62 -9.33 -0.38 21.51
CA MET A 62 -8.94 -1.78 21.72
C MET A 62 -8.00 -1.95 22.91
N ALA A 63 -7.07 -1.02 23.13
CA ALA A 63 -6.14 -1.05 24.25
C ALA A 63 -6.87 -0.87 25.60
N ARG A 64 -7.91 -0.04 25.66
CA ARG A 64 -8.75 0.11 26.87
C ARG A 64 -9.60 -1.13 27.15
N SER A 65 -10.12 -1.77 26.10
CA SER A 65 -11.01 -2.93 26.24
C SER A 65 -10.27 -4.24 26.53
N TYR A 66 -9.09 -4.44 25.93
CA TYR A 66 -8.40 -5.74 25.93
C TYR A 66 -6.94 -5.69 26.41
N GLY A 67 -6.45 -4.50 26.81
CA GLY A 67 -5.07 -4.27 27.20
C GLY A 67 -4.17 -3.85 26.04
N ALA A 68 -3.04 -3.21 26.37
CA ALA A 68 -2.17 -2.54 25.40
C ALA A 68 -1.63 -3.47 24.30
N GLY A 69 -1.11 -4.64 24.66
CA GLY A 69 -0.54 -5.59 23.69
C GLY A 69 -1.58 -6.14 22.71
N VAL A 70 -2.74 -6.55 23.23
CA VAL A 70 -3.86 -7.03 22.41
C VAL A 70 -4.42 -5.90 21.54
N GLY A 71 -4.51 -4.68 22.06
CA GLY A 71 -4.94 -3.51 21.29
C GLY A 71 -4.03 -3.20 20.10
N VAL A 72 -2.71 -3.32 20.26
CA VAL A 72 -1.75 -3.20 19.16
C VAL A 72 -1.99 -4.30 18.12
N LEU A 73 -2.11 -5.56 18.54
CA LEU A 73 -2.35 -6.67 17.62
C LEU A 73 -3.65 -6.49 16.82
N LEU A 74 -4.77 -6.23 17.49
CA LEU A 74 -6.08 -6.10 16.84
C LEU A 74 -6.15 -4.89 15.89
N SER A 75 -5.63 -3.72 16.31
CA SER A 75 -5.60 -2.55 15.43
C SER A 75 -4.69 -2.76 14.21
N SER A 76 -3.62 -3.54 14.34
CA SER A 76 -2.70 -3.86 13.23
C SER A 76 -3.30 -4.88 12.27
N LEU A 77 -4.03 -5.87 12.78
CA LEU A 77 -4.79 -6.83 11.96
C LEU A 77 -5.87 -6.12 11.14
N LEU A 78 -6.63 -5.21 11.76
CA LEU A 78 -7.63 -4.41 11.05
C LEU A 78 -7.00 -3.50 9.99
N PHE A 79 -5.86 -2.89 10.30
CA PHE A 79 -5.10 -2.06 9.35
C PHE A 79 -4.67 -2.87 8.11
N ALA A 80 -4.04 -4.03 8.31
CA ALA A 80 -3.61 -4.89 7.22
C ALA A 80 -4.79 -5.46 6.41
N ALA A 81 -5.86 -5.87 7.09
CA ALA A 81 -7.06 -6.42 6.44
C ALA A 81 -7.81 -5.37 5.60
N ALA A 82 -7.80 -4.09 6.01
CA ALA A 82 -8.47 -3.01 5.29
C ALA A 82 -7.88 -2.76 3.89
N HIS A 83 -6.67 -3.24 3.61
CA HIS A 83 -6.02 -3.13 2.30
C HIS A 83 -6.48 -4.20 1.30
N LEU A 84 -7.25 -5.21 1.76
CA LEU A 84 -7.87 -6.23 0.90
C LEU A 84 -6.87 -6.97 -0.04
N SER A 85 -5.60 -7.04 0.35
CA SER A 85 -4.51 -7.65 -0.43
C SER A 85 -3.73 -8.64 0.43
N LEU A 86 -3.74 -9.92 0.02
CA LEU A 86 -2.97 -10.97 0.70
C LEU A 86 -1.46 -10.78 0.55
N VAL A 87 -1.02 -10.14 -0.54
CA VAL A 87 0.40 -9.86 -0.81
C VAL A 87 0.93 -8.81 0.17
N GLU A 88 0.12 -7.78 0.44
CA GLU A 88 0.51 -6.67 1.31
C GLU A 88 0.20 -6.95 2.79
N PHE A 89 -0.63 -7.94 3.08
CA PHE A 89 -1.12 -8.24 4.43
C PHE A 89 0.02 -8.39 5.44
N PHE A 90 1.02 -9.23 5.18
CA PHE A 90 2.11 -9.47 6.14
C PHE A 90 3.03 -8.25 6.33
N PRO A 91 3.51 -7.59 5.26
CA PRO A 91 4.24 -6.32 5.40
C PRO A 91 3.47 -5.26 6.20
N LEU A 92 2.19 -5.06 5.90
CA LEU A 92 1.35 -4.07 6.57
C LEU A 92 1.02 -4.45 8.00
N LEU A 93 0.88 -5.75 8.32
CA LEU A 93 0.72 -6.21 9.69
C LEU A 93 1.96 -5.86 10.52
N ILE A 94 3.17 -6.13 9.99
CA ILE A 94 4.43 -5.80 10.68
C ILE A 94 4.56 -4.29 10.87
N LEU A 95 4.29 -3.50 9.82
CA LEU A 95 4.27 -2.05 9.90
C LEU A 95 3.27 -1.58 10.97
N GLY A 96 2.05 -2.13 10.96
CA GLY A 96 0.99 -1.81 11.91
C GLY A 96 1.40 -2.09 13.36
N LEU A 97 2.05 -3.23 13.62
CA LEU A 97 2.57 -3.58 14.94
C LEU A 97 3.62 -2.57 15.41
N GLY A 98 4.55 -2.21 14.52
CA GLY A 98 5.58 -1.20 14.78
C GLY A 98 4.99 0.19 15.08
N LEU A 99 4.03 0.64 14.27
CA LEU A 99 3.34 1.92 14.45
C LEU A 99 2.48 1.94 15.72
N GLY A 100 1.81 0.84 16.05
CA GLY A 100 1.04 0.69 17.29
C GLY A 100 1.95 0.76 18.51
N TRP A 101 3.08 0.05 18.51
CA TRP A 101 4.09 0.16 19.56
C TRP A 101 4.65 1.59 19.68
N LEU A 102 4.99 2.22 18.55
CA LEU A 102 5.49 3.60 18.50
C LEU A 102 4.47 4.58 19.07
N ARG A 103 3.17 4.40 18.78
CA ARG A 103 2.09 5.25 19.30
C ARG A 103 2.00 5.18 20.81
N LEU A 104 2.11 3.97 21.38
CA LEU A 104 2.06 3.73 22.83
C LEU A 104 3.30 4.28 23.54
N ARG A 105 4.49 4.14 22.93
CA ARG A 105 5.74 4.61 23.51
C ARG A 105 5.92 6.12 23.43
N SER A 106 5.63 6.72 22.29
CA SER A 106 5.88 8.15 22.04
C SER A 106 4.73 9.04 22.49
N GLY A 107 3.50 8.52 22.57
CA GLY A 107 2.31 9.33 22.78
C GLY A 107 1.94 10.24 21.60
N ARG A 108 2.71 10.25 20.51
CA ARG A 108 2.60 11.21 19.40
C ARG A 108 2.07 10.55 18.14
N LEU A 109 0.97 11.08 17.61
CA LEU A 109 0.45 10.65 16.31
C LEU A 109 1.38 11.04 15.16
N SER A 110 2.03 12.20 15.26
CA SER A 110 2.95 12.70 14.24
C SER A 110 4.13 11.75 13.98
N ALA A 111 4.61 11.05 15.01
CA ALA A 111 5.69 10.07 14.86
C ALA A 111 5.23 8.87 14.01
N CYS A 112 4.00 8.41 14.21
CA CYS A 112 3.40 7.35 13.40
C CYS A 112 3.20 7.79 11.95
N VAL A 113 2.64 8.99 11.73
CA VAL A 113 2.42 9.54 10.39
C VAL A 113 3.75 9.67 9.63
N LEU A 114 4.81 10.19 10.26
CA LEU A 114 6.11 10.35 9.62
C LEU A 114 6.76 8.99 9.29
N MET A 115 6.71 8.02 10.21
CA MET A 115 7.25 6.68 9.98
C MET A 115 6.50 5.98 8.83
N HIS A 116 5.17 6.08 8.83
CA HIS A 116 4.32 5.49 7.80
C HIS A 116 4.54 6.16 6.44
N ALA A 117 4.58 7.49 6.39
CA ALA A 117 4.94 8.25 5.19
C ALA A 117 6.31 7.86 4.64
N ALA A 118 7.31 7.67 5.52
CA ALA A 118 8.64 7.24 5.14
C ALA A 118 8.66 5.82 4.56
N TRP A 119 7.89 4.89 5.14
CA TRP A 119 7.73 3.53 4.61
C TRP A 119 7.10 3.54 3.21
N ASN A 120 6.02 4.30 3.02
CA ASN A 120 5.35 4.42 1.72
C ASN A 120 6.27 5.07 0.68
N GLY A 121 6.97 6.15 1.06
CA GLY A 121 7.95 6.80 0.19
C GLY A 121 9.10 5.87 -0.21
N TYR A 122 9.63 5.08 0.73
CA TYR A 122 10.66 4.08 0.44
C TYR A 122 10.16 2.99 -0.51
N THR A 123 8.95 2.47 -0.28
CA THR A 123 8.32 1.46 -1.14
C THR A 123 8.10 2.01 -2.55
N LEU A 124 7.57 3.22 -2.67
CA LEU A 124 7.36 3.89 -3.94
C LEU A 124 8.68 4.13 -4.68
N ALA A 125 9.73 4.61 -3.98
CA ALA A 125 11.04 4.83 -4.58
C ALA A 125 11.66 3.53 -5.12
N ASN A 126 11.55 2.42 -4.39
CA ASN A 126 12.00 1.11 -4.86
C ASN A 126 11.23 0.65 -6.09
N LEU A 127 9.91 0.83 -6.12
CA LEU A 127 9.09 0.50 -7.29
C LEU A 127 9.52 1.31 -8.52
N MET A 128 9.78 2.61 -8.35
CA MET A 128 10.27 3.46 -9.44
C MET A 128 11.65 3.00 -9.93
N LEU A 129 12.57 2.67 -9.01
CA LEU A 129 13.90 2.20 -9.37
C LEU A 129 13.86 0.88 -10.16
N LEU A 130 12.97 -0.04 -9.80
CA LEU A 130 12.77 -1.31 -10.50
C LEU A 130 12.06 -1.15 -11.86
N SER A 131 11.43 0.01 -12.10
CA SER A 131 10.71 0.31 -13.34
C SER A 131 11.56 1.03 -14.40
N LEU A 132 12.80 1.42 -14.06
CA LEU A 132 13.80 2.03 -14.96
C LEU A 132 14.57 0.97 -15.75
#